data_AF-A0A952T9R9-F1
#
_entry.id   AF-A0A952T9R9-F1
#
_cell.length_a   1.000
_cell.length_b   1.000
_cell.length_c   1.000
_cell.angle_alpha   90.00
_cell.angle_beta   90.00
_cell.angle_gamma   90.00
#
_symmetry.space_group_name_H-M   'P 1'
#
loop_
_entity.id
_entity.type
_entity.pdbx_description
1 polymer ?
#
loop_
_entity_poly.entity_id
_entity_poly.type
_entity_poly.pdbx_seq_one_letter_code
_entity_poly.pdbx_strand_id
1 'polypeptide(L)'
;MKELTTLILLTVTTFTFGQAEISIKYQTADSLLQADNYLEAYNILKEIEPKCDMKDTLYDYILWYYVGATSELESQNRTKEQFETSLKYGLEALELIEKGKSRFDEKFASREFWMHKNLIVSYFGLGHLDKVQKHKDILYKAYKEKKLPDGIDKYFNFTFFKWEDKNVWGYEWYPELGDPETQGSFSKIVYYVYSTKPDGSDKDQLYRLHVLKFHKFDNSVKFDYVMTKRLETATDEVSGTLYAYTYNKKIDYTKLQADIKEILKGNYEPDTKSIIKKK
;
A
#
# COMPACT_ATOMS: atom_id res chain seq x y z
N MET A 1 1.85 -26.73 54.08
CA MET A 1 0.53 -26.89 53.41
C MET A 1 -0.20 -25.56 53.28
N LYS A 2 -0.55 -24.84 54.36
CA LYS A 2 -1.26 -23.54 54.27
C LYS A 2 -0.61 -22.53 53.31
N GLU A 3 0.70 -22.32 53.37
CA GLU A 3 1.40 -21.35 52.50
C GLU A 3 1.37 -21.76 51.02
N LEU A 4 1.49 -23.06 50.73
CA LEU A 4 1.38 -23.59 49.37
C LEU A 4 -0.06 -23.46 48.84
N THR A 5 -1.06 -23.73 49.68
CA THR A 5 -2.48 -23.59 49.31
C THR A 5 -2.86 -22.12 49.10
N THR A 6 -2.34 -21.20 49.93
CA THR A 6 -2.51 -19.75 49.75
C THR A 6 -1.83 -19.25 48.48
N LEU A 7 -0.61 -19.71 48.18
CA LEU A 7 0.10 -19.38 46.94
C LEU A 7 -0.65 -19.89 45.70
N ILE A 8 -1.21 -21.11 45.76
CA ILE A 8 -2.05 -21.68 44.70
C ILE A 8 -3.35 -20.88 44.54
N LEU A 9 -4.03 -20.49 45.62
CA LEU A 9 -5.25 -19.68 45.54
C LEU A 9 -4.99 -18.27 45.02
N LEU A 10 -3.87 -17.65 45.39
CA LEU A 10 -3.47 -16.34 44.86
C LEU A 10 -3.14 -16.42 43.37
N THR A 11 -2.43 -17.46 42.94
CA THR A 11 -2.16 -17.66 41.50
C THR A 11 -3.45 -17.92 40.73
N VAL A 12 -4.34 -18.80 41.21
CA VAL A 12 -5.62 -19.07 40.53
C VAL A 12 -6.47 -17.80 40.42
N THR A 13 -6.58 -17.01 41.49
CA THR A 13 -7.36 -15.77 41.46
C THR A 13 -6.75 -14.71 40.53
N THR A 14 -5.43 -14.50 40.55
CA THR A 14 -4.78 -13.54 39.64
C THR A 14 -4.94 -13.95 38.18
N PHE A 15 -4.88 -15.25 37.85
CA PHE A 15 -5.13 -15.75 36.50
C PHE A 15 -6.59 -15.55 36.07
N THR A 16 -7.57 -15.87 36.92
CA THR A 16 -8.99 -15.76 36.54
C THR A 16 -9.48 -14.31 36.44
N PHE A 17 -9.05 -13.43 37.36
CA PHE A 17 -9.46 -12.02 37.33
C PHE A 17 -8.75 -11.25 36.22
N GLY A 18 -7.48 -11.57 35.94
CA GLY A 18 -6.73 -10.98 34.82
C GLY A 18 -7.39 -11.28 33.47
N GLN A 19 -7.82 -12.53 33.25
CA GLN A 19 -8.44 -12.91 31.98
C GLN A 19 -9.85 -12.29 31.79
N ALA A 20 -10.62 -12.13 32.87
CA ALA A 20 -11.90 -11.44 32.82
C ALA A 20 -11.76 -9.96 32.44
N GLU A 21 -10.75 -9.26 32.98
CA GLU A 21 -10.46 -7.87 32.62
C GLU A 21 -10.05 -7.74 31.14
N ILE A 22 -9.19 -8.65 30.66
CA ILE A 22 -8.78 -8.69 29.25
C ILE A 22 -9.99 -8.88 28.33
N SER A 23 -10.92 -9.76 28.68
CA SER A 23 -12.14 -9.99 27.89
C SER A 23 -13.03 -8.74 27.79
N ILE A 24 -13.19 -7.98 28.88
CA ILE A 24 -13.97 -6.74 28.89
C ILE A 24 -13.31 -5.67 28.01
N LYS A 25 -11.98 -5.53 28.14
CA LYS A 25 -11.20 -4.60 27.30
C LYS A 25 -11.28 -4.98 25.82
N TYR A 26 -11.17 -6.26 25.51
CA TYR A 26 -11.37 -6.76 24.16
C TYR A 26 -12.75 -6.40 23.59
N GLN A 27 -13.84 -6.65 24.33
CA GLN A 27 -15.21 -6.29 23.90
C GLN A 27 -15.37 -4.77 23.68
N THR A 28 -14.69 -3.97 24.51
CA THR A 28 -14.66 -2.51 24.34
C THR A 28 -13.93 -2.13 23.06
N ALA A 29 -12.77 -2.72 22.78
CA ALA A 29 -12.04 -2.50 21.53
C ALA A 29 -12.85 -2.92 20.30
N ASP A 30 -13.52 -4.07 20.33
CA ASP A 30 -14.39 -4.54 19.25
C ASP A 30 -15.55 -3.55 18.97
N SER A 31 -16.21 -3.06 20.03
CA SER A 31 -17.26 -2.04 19.92
C SER A 31 -16.74 -0.74 19.29
N LEU A 32 -15.51 -0.33 19.63
CA LEU A 32 -14.86 0.84 19.05
C LEU A 32 -14.53 0.64 17.58
N LEU A 33 -14.07 -0.55 17.18
CA LEU A 33 -13.81 -0.88 15.77
C LEU A 33 -15.09 -0.84 14.93
N GLN A 34 -16.21 -1.34 15.46
CA GLN A 34 -17.52 -1.26 14.79
C GLN A 34 -18.02 0.17 14.62
N ALA A 35 -17.51 1.10 15.42
CA ALA A 35 -17.79 2.53 15.36
C ALA A 35 -16.71 3.34 14.61
N ASP A 36 -15.82 2.67 13.87
CA ASP A 36 -14.68 3.28 13.15
C ASP A 36 -13.70 4.06 14.05
N ASN A 37 -13.69 3.78 15.36
CA ASN A 37 -12.78 4.40 16.31
C ASN A 37 -11.49 3.57 16.46
N TYR A 38 -10.68 3.59 15.41
CA TYR A 38 -9.49 2.74 15.28
C TYR A 38 -8.36 3.08 16.26
N LEU A 39 -8.16 4.35 16.62
CA LEU A 39 -7.05 4.77 17.49
C LEU A 39 -7.28 4.28 18.93
N GLU A 40 -8.48 4.47 19.47
CA GLU A 40 -8.84 4.02 20.80
C GLU A 40 -8.86 2.49 20.87
N ALA A 41 -9.41 1.82 19.85
CA ALA A 41 -9.35 0.36 19.76
C ALA A 41 -7.91 -0.16 19.72
N TYR A 42 -7.04 0.43 18.88
CA TYR A 42 -5.62 0.13 18.81
C TYR A 42 -4.94 0.26 20.17
N ASN A 43 -5.20 1.35 20.91
CA ASN A 43 -4.57 1.59 22.20
C ASN A 43 -4.95 0.50 23.22
N ILE A 44 -6.22 0.08 23.23
CA ILE A 44 -6.69 -1.01 24.11
C ILE A 44 -6.06 -2.35 23.67
N LEU A 45 -6.09 -2.68 22.38
CA LEU A 45 -5.56 -3.94 21.85
C LEU A 45 -4.06 -4.07 22.13
N LYS A 46 -3.29 -3.00 21.92
CA LYS A 46 -1.87 -2.91 22.26
C LYS A 46 -1.59 -3.12 23.74
N GLU A 47 -2.49 -2.65 24.60
CA GLU A 47 -2.35 -2.82 26.06
C GLU A 47 -2.58 -4.28 26.50
N ILE A 48 -3.56 -4.96 25.89
CA ILE A 48 -4.01 -6.29 26.35
C ILE A 48 -3.32 -7.45 25.64
N GLU A 49 -2.85 -7.28 24.41
CA GLU A 49 -2.15 -8.32 23.64
C GLU A 49 -1.00 -8.98 24.40
N PRO A 50 -0.04 -8.24 25.00
CA PRO A 50 1.07 -8.87 25.71
C PRO A 50 0.67 -9.50 27.06
N LYS A 51 -0.55 -9.22 27.55
CA LYS A 51 -1.05 -9.71 28.84
C LYS A 51 -1.92 -10.96 28.70
N CYS A 52 -2.46 -11.22 27.51
CA CYS A 52 -3.30 -12.37 27.25
C CYS A 52 -2.46 -13.64 27.09
N ASP A 53 -2.90 -14.75 27.69
CA ASP A 53 -2.25 -16.04 27.48
C ASP A 53 -2.33 -16.42 25.99
N MET A 54 -1.17 -16.67 25.38
CA MET A 54 -1.05 -17.09 23.98
C MET A 54 -1.74 -18.43 23.68
N LYS A 55 -2.12 -19.22 24.69
CA LYS A 55 -2.91 -20.46 24.52
C LYS A 55 -4.41 -20.21 24.56
N ASP A 56 -4.86 -19.04 25.01
CA ASP A 56 -6.26 -18.67 24.98
C ASP A 56 -6.68 -18.29 23.55
N THR A 57 -7.82 -18.81 23.10
CA THR A 57 -8.42 -18.41 21.82
C THR A 57 -8.67 -16.90 21.71
N LEU A 58 -8.89 -16.20 22.83
CA LEU A 58 -9.05 -14.75 22.88
C LEU A 58 -7.81 -14.02 22.32
N TYR A 59 -6.62 -14.59 22.52
CA TYR A 59 -5.38 -14.03 22.00
C TYR A 59 -5.40 -13.92 20.47
N ASP A 60 -5.95 -14.92 19.78
CA ASP A 60 -6.05 -14.90 18.31
C ASP A 60 -6.99 -13.80 17.84
N TYR A 61 -8.12 -13.58 18.53
CA TYR A 61 -9.01 -12.46 18.22
C TYR A 61 -8.33 -11.12 18.48
N ILE A 62 -7.65 -10.95 19.63
CA ILE A 62 -6.90 -9.73 19.94
C ILE A 62 -5.87 -9.44 18.84
N LEU A 63 -5.06 -10.43 18.46
CA LEU A 63 -4.03 -10.27 17.45
C LEU A 63 -4.63 -9.93 16.07
N TRP A 64 -5.72 -10.60 15.68
CA TRP A 64 -6.41 -10.32 14.42
C TRP A 64 -6.91 -8.88 14.33
N TYR A 65 -7.62 -8.42 15.37
CA TYR A 65 -8.16 -7.06 15.40
C TYR A 65 -7.07 -6.02 15.60
N TYR A 66 -5.99 -6.34 16.29
CA TYR A 66 -4.85 -5.45 16.44
C TYR A 66 -4.15 -5.22 15.10
N VAL A 67 -3.94 -6.27 14.30
CA VAL A 67 -3.47 -6.12 12.91
C VAL A 67 -4.43 -5.25 12.10
N GLY A 68 -5.74 -5.49 12.22
CA GLY A 68 -6.77 -4.70 11.53
C GLY A 68 -6.71 -3.21 11.87
N ALA A 69 -6.78 -2.87 13.16
CA ALA A 69 -6.75 -1.49 13.64
C ALA A 69 -5.46 -0.77 13.23
N THR A 70 -4.31 -1.44 13.38
CA THR A 70 -3.00 -0.87 13.04
C THR A 70 -2.87 -0.64 11.53
N SER A 71 -3.37 -1.57 10.71
CA SER A 71 -3.37 -1.41 9.23
C SER A 71 -4.28 -0.28 8.77
N GLU A 72 -5.41 -0.06 9.44
CA GLU A 72 -6.31 1.03 9.12
C GLU A 72 -5.71 2.40 9.52
N LEU A 73 -5.10 2.49 10.70
CA LEU A 73 -4.35 3.69 11.11
C LEU A 73 -3.22 4.01 10.14
N GLU A 74 -2.48 3.01 9.65
CA GLU A 74 -1.50 3.17 8.59
C GLU A 74 -2.13 3.81 7.35
N SER A 75 -3.22 3.23 6.84
CA SER A 75 -3.92 3.65 5.63
C SER A 75 -4.44 5.09 5.73
N GLN A 76 -5.07 5.45 6.85
CA GLN A 76 -5.61 6.79 7.09
C GLN A 76 -4.51 7.86 7.12
N ASN A 77 -3.35 7.54 7.71
CA ASN A 77 -2.21 8.46 7.73
C ASN A 77 -1.56 8.58 6.35
N ARG A 78 -1.43 7.46 5.62
CA ARG A 78 -0.83 7.43 4.27
C ARG A 78 -1.59 8.29 3.27
N THR A 79 -2.92 8.20 3.29
CA THR A 79 -3.82 8.98 2.42
C THR A 79 -3.92 10.46 2.81
N LYS A 80 -3.42 10.82 4.00
CA LYS A 80 -3.24 12.20 4.46
C LYS A 80 -1.81 12.72 4.29
N GLU A 81 -0.94 11.96 3.63
CA GLU A 81 0.49 12.26 3.46
C GLU A 81 1.26 12.37 4.79
N GLN A 82 0.72 11.79 5.86
CA GLN A 82 1.39 11.68 7.17
C GLN A 82 2.31 10.46 7.18
N PHE A 83 3.31 10.47 6.29
CA PHE A 83 4.11 9.29 5.97
C PHE A 83 4.93 8.75 7.14
N GLU A 84 5.40 9.60 8.07
CA GLU A 84 6.10 9.14 9.28
C GLU A 84 5.18 8.31 10.18
N THR A 85 3.96 8.80 10.43
CA THR A 85 2.96 8.12 11.25
C THR A 85 2.45 6.86 10.55
N SER A 86 2.19 6.93 9.24
CA SER A 86 1.85 5.75 8.45
C SER A 86 2.95 4.70 8.52
N LEU A 87 4.22 5.09 8.36
CA LEU A 87 5.34 4.16 8.44
C LEU A 87 5.43 3.49 9.82
N LYS A 88 5.25 4.24 10.90
CA LYS A 88 5.22 3.70 12.27
C LYS A 88 4.18 2.58 12.40
N TYR A 89 2.94 2.85 12.01
CA TYR A 89 1.87 1.85 12.08
C TYR A 89 2.08 0.70 11.10
N GLY A 90 2.58 0.96 9.89
CA GLY A 90 2.86 -0.08 8.91
C GLY A 90 3.94 -1.07 9.35
N LEU A 91 5.00 -0.59 10.01
CA LEU A 91 6.04 -1.46 10.57
C LEU A 91 5.48 -2.32 11.70
N GLU A 92 4.72 -1.71 12.62
CA GLU A 92 4.07 -2.43 13.70
C GLU A 92 3.06 -3.48 13.18
N ALA A 93 2.26 -3.13 12.17
CA ALA A 93 1.35 -4.07 11.54
C ALA A 93 2.09 -5.23 10.85
N LEU A 94 3.24 -4.97 10.21
CA LEU A 94 4.07 -6.02 9.62
C LEU A 94 4.57 -7.00 10.69
N GLU A 95 5.09 -6.50 11.81
CA GLU A 95 5.54 -7.32 12.94
C GLU A 95 4.39 -8.19 13.51
N LEU A 96 3.20 -7.62 13.65
CA LEU A 96 2.01 -8.34 14.10
C LEU A 96 1.54 -9.41 13.10
N ILE A 97 1.62 -9.12 11.80
CA ILE A 97 1.34 -10.11 10.74
C ILE A 97 2.33 -11.27 10.82
N GLU A 98 3.63 -10.98 10.92
CA GLU A 98 4.68 -12.00 11.08
C GLU A 98 4.42 -12.89 12.30
N LYS A 99 4.04 -12.29 13.43
CA LYS A 99 3.64 -13.01 14.65
C LYS A 99 2.45 -13.94 14.41
N GLY A 100 1.46 -13.47 13.65
CA GLY A 100 0.23 -14.21 13.37
C GLY A 100 0.36 -15.32 12.32
N LYS A 101 1.40 -15.33 11.47
CA LYS A 101 1.55 -16.32 10.38
C LYS A 101 1.50 -17.78 10.85
N SER A 102 2.01 -18.08 12.05
CA SER A 102 2.00 -19.43 12.61
C SER A 102 0.66 -19.84 13.23
N ARG A 103 -0.26 -18.88 13.39
CA ARG A 103 -1.52 -19.01 14.13
C ARG A 103 -2.73 -19.00 13.19
N PHE A 104 -2.62 -18.32 12.05
CA PHE A 104 -3.71 -18.14 11.09
C PHE A 104 -3.42 -18.81 9.74
N ASP A 105 -4.40 -18.74 8.85
CA ASP A 105 -4.33 -19.32 7.52
C ASP A 105 -3.43 -18.55 6.54
N GLU A 106 -3.23 -19.13 5.35
CA GLU A 106 -2.45 -18.51 4.28
C GLU A 106 -3.04 -17.17 3.81
N LYS A 107 -4.37 -17.00 3.92
CA LYS A 107 -5.03 -15.75 3.58
C LYS A 107 -4.59 -14.64 4.52
N PHE A 108 -4.50 -14.91 5.82
CA PHE A 108 -3.92 -13.97 6.76
C PHE A 108 -2.44 -13.72 6.47
N ALA A 109 -1.65 -14.77 6.25
CA ALA A 109 -0.22 -14.64 5.96
C ALA A 109 0.06 -13.75 4.73
N SER A 110 -0.81 -13.81 3.71
CA SER A 110 -0.69 -13.01 2.49
C SER A 110 -0.78 -11.48 2.73
N ARG A 111 -1.31 -11.04 3.89
CA ARG A 111 -1.33 -9.61 4.29
C ARG A 111 0.06 -8.99 4.37
N GLU A 112 1.10 -9.79 4.57
CA GLU A 112 2.50 -9.32 4.54
C GLU A 112 2.82 -8.59 3.24
N PHE A 113 2.42 -9.14 2.08
CA PHE A 113 2.69 -8.53 0.79
C PHE A 113 1.96 -7.20 0.61
N TRP A 114 0.73 -7.11 1.13
CA TRP A 114 -0.02 -5.85 1.17
C TRP A 114 0.67 -4.81 2.05
N MET A 115 1.22 -5.24 3.19
CA MET A 115 1.94 -4.33 4.08
C MET A 115 3.26 -3.85 3.48
N HIS A 116 4.04 -4.73 2.84
CA HIS A 116 5.23 -4.31 2.09
C HIS A 116 4.90 -3.28 1.00
N LYS A 117 3.80 -3.47 0.25
CA LYS A 117 3.31 -2.45 -0.69
C LYS A 117 3.04 -1.12 0.01
N ASN A 118 2.35 -1.12 1.14
CA ASN A 118 2.02 0.12 1.84
C ASN A 118 3.28 0.82 2.38
N LEU A 119 4.23 0.05 2.94
CA LEU A 119 5.53 0.56 3.38
C LEU A 119 6.34 1.21 2.25
N ILE A 120 6.27 0.68 1.03
CA ILE A 120 6.90 1.32 -0.14
C ILE A 120 6.39 2.75 -0.31
N VAL A 121 5.07 2.97 -0.24
CA VAL A 121 4.49 4.31 -0.41
C VAL A 121 5.00 5.28 0.65
N SER A 122 5.04 4.85 1.91
CA SER A 122 5.45 5.71 3.02
C SER A 122 6.95 6.00 2.97
N TYR A 123 7.79 5.01 2.69
CA TYR A 123 9.22 5.25 2.48
C TYR A 123 9.49 6.14 1.27
N PHE A 124 8.72 5.99 0.19
CA PHE A 124 8.85 6.84 -0.98
C PHE A 124 8.47 8.30 -0.65
N GLY A 125 7.36 8.51 0.07
CA GLY A 125 6.92 9.82 0.53
C GLY A 125 7.94 10.52 1.44
N LEU A 126 8.74 9.74 2.18
CA LEU A 126 9.84 10.24 3.01
C LEU A 126 11.18 10.37 2.26
N GLY A 127 11.24 10.01 0.98
CA GLY A 127 12.47 10.05 0.18
C GLY A 127 13.49 8.94 0.50
N HIS A 128 13.11 7.91 1.25
CA HIS A 128 13.97 6.78 1.63
C HIS A 128 14.01 5.71 0.52
N LEU A 129 14.61 6.06 -0.63
CA LEU A 129 14.57 5.21 -1.83
C LEU A 129 15.32 3.87 -1.68
N ASP A 130 16.32 3.77 -0.81
CA ASP A 130 17.01 2.52 -0.50
C ASP A 130 16.06 1.52 0.19
N LYS A 131 15.20 2.01 1.10
CA LYS A 131 14.17 1.23 1.79
C LYS A 131 13.05 0.84 0.84
N VAL A 132 12.64 1.74 -0.05
CA VAL A 132 11.71 1.43 -1.14
C VAL A 132 12.21 0.24 -1.94
N GLN A 133 13.47 0.25 -2.39
CA GLN A 133 14.01 -0.84 -3.20
C GLN A 133 13.99 -2.18 -2.45
N LYS A 134 14.33 -2.19 -1.15
CA LYS A 134 14.27 -3.42 -0.34
C LYS A 134 12.89 -4.06 -0.32
N HIS A 135 11.83 -3.28 -0.11
CA HIS A 135 10.47 -3.80 -0.11
C HIS A 135 9.98 -4.18 -1.51
N LYS A 136 10.39 -3.42 -2.54
CA LYS A 136 10.14 -3.81 -3.93
C LYS A 136 10.74 -5.17 -4.26
N ASP A 137 12.00 -5.42 -3.87
CA ASP A 137 12.68 -6.69 -4.14
C ASP A 137 11.91 -7.89 -3.56
N ILE A 138 11.31 -7.73 -2.37
CA ILE A 138 10.44 -8.75 -1.76
C ILE A 138 9.21 -9.03 -2.65
N LEU A 139 8.53 -7.97 -3.09
CA LEU A 139 7.35 -8.11 -3.95
C LEU A 139 7.69 -8.71 -5.33
N TYR A 140 8.79 -8.29 -5.95
CA TYR A 140 9.26 -8.85 -7.22
C TYR A 140 9.67 -10.31 -7.11
N LYS A 141 10.30 -10.71 -5.99
CA LYS A 141 10.59 -12.11 -5.70
C LYS A 141 9.29 -12.91 -5.58
N ALA A 142 8.32 -12.42 -4.82
CA ALA A 142 7.02 -13.06 -4.66
C ALA A 142 6.23 -13.16 -5.98
N TYR A 143 6.30 -12.15 -6.84
CA TYR A 143 5.72 -12.18 -8.19
C TYR A 143 6.33 -13.31 -9.03
N LYS A 144 7.66 -13.39 -9.09
CA LYS A 144 8.38 -14.43 -9.84
C LYS A 144 8.06 -15.84 -9.31
N GLU A 145 7.82 -15.96 -8.00
CA GLU A 145 7.42 -17.20 -7.34
C GLU A 145 5.90 -17.48 -7.40
N LYS A 146 5.10 -16.58 -8.00
CA LYS A 146 3.62 -16.67 -8.06
C LYS A 146 2.96 -16.79 -6.69
N LYS A 147 3.49 -16.06 -5.70
CA LYS A 147 3.00 -16.05 -4.30
C LYS A 147 2.18 -14.81 -3.93
N LEU A 148 2.09 -13.83 -4.84
CA LEU A 148 1.33 -12.62 -4.58
C LEU A 148 -0.17 -12.92 -4.61
N PRO A 149 -0.95 -12.39 -3.66
CA PRO A 149 -2.40 -12.53 -3.65
C PRO A 149 -3.04 -11.68 -4.77
N ASP A 150 -4.23 -12.10 -5.20
CA ASP A 150 -5.05 -11.38 -6.17
C ASP A 150 -5.22 -9.90 -5.76
N GLY A 151 -5.06 -9.01 -6.73
CA GLY A 151 -5.18 -7.56 -6.54
C GLY A 151 -3.84 -6.84 -6.35
N ILE A 152 -2.77 -7.58 -6.04
CA ILE A 152 -1.38 -7.09 -6.15
C ILE A 152 -0.49 -8.03 -6.96
N ASP A 153 -1.06 -9.00 -7.65
CA ASP A 153 -0.36 -10.01 -8.44
C ASP A 153 0.22 -9.44 -9.75
N LYS A 154 -0.28 -8.30 -10.23
CA LYS A 154 0.13 -7.68 -11.51
C LYS A 154 0.93 -6.40 -11.35
N TYR A 155 0.61 -5.63 -10.31
CA TYR A 155 1.18 -4.33 -10.05
C TYR A 155 0.98 -3.94 -8.59
N PHE A 156 1.69 -2.93 -8.15
CA PHE A 156 1.56 -2.36 -6.81
C PHE A 156 1.68 -0.83 -6.87
N ASN A 157 1.01 -0.11 -5.96
CA ASN A 157 1.22 1.33 -5.82
C ASN A 157 2.52 1.59 -5.04
N PHE A 158 3.33 2.51 -5.53
CA PHE A 158 4.61 2.86 -4.92
C PHE A 158 4.68 4.30 -4.41
N THR A 159 3.74 5.16 -4.81
CA THR A 159 3.68 6.55 -4.35
C THR A 159 2.25 7.07 -4.33
N PHE A 160 2.01 8.02 -3.44
CA PHE A 160 0.81 8.83 -3.32
C PHE A 160 1.23 10.24 -2.95
N PHE A 161 0.58 11.24 -3.52
CA PHE A 161 0.67 12.62 -3.04
C PHE A 161 -0.55 13.43 -3.48
N LYS A 162 -0.81 14.52 -2.76
CA LYS A 162 -1.83 15.49 -3.14
C LYS A 162 -1.21 16.62 -3.96
N TRP A 163 -1.95 17.08 -4.95
CA TRP A 163 -1.58 18.22 -5.76
C TRP A 163 -2.81 19.09 -5.97
N GLU A 164 -2.88 20.21 -5.23
CA GLU A 164 -4.08 21.07 -5.22
C GLU A 164 -5.34 20.26 -4.84
N ASP A 165 -6.36 20.26 -5.69
CA ASP A 165 -7.60 19.51 -5.58
C ASP A 165 -7.52 18.09 -6.17
N LYS A 166 -6.29 17.53 -6.31
CA LYS A 166 -6.06 16.24 -6.96
C LYS A 166 -5.35 15.25 -6.05
N ASN A 167 -5.77 14.00 -6.14
CA ASN A 167 -5.04 12.85 -5.60
C ASN A 167 -4.27 12.17 -6.73
N VAL A 168 -3.00 11.88 -6.49
CA VAL A 168 -2.10 11.31 -7.51
C VAL A 168 -1.50 10.02 -7.00
N TRP A 169 -1.82 8.90 -7.66
CA TRP A 169 -1.35 7.58 -7.30
C TRP A 169 -0.42 7.02 -8.37
N GLY A 170 0.80 6.63 -8.00
CA GLY A 170 1.73 5.96 -8.91
C GLY A 170 1.76 4.45 -8.69
N TYR A 171 1.57 3.71 -9.78
CA TYR A 171 1.56 2.24 -9.81
C TYR A 171 2.66 1.71 -10.71
N GLU A 172 3.27 0.60 -10.30
CA GLU A 172 4.32 -0.09 -11.04
C GLU A 172 3.90 -1.52 -11.36
N TRP A 173 4.02 -1.90 -12.62
CA TRP A 173 3.76 -3.25 -13.10
C TRP A 173 5.01 -4.11 -12.95
N TYR A 174 4.87 -5.35 -12.49
CA TYR A 174 6.01 -6.26 -12.34
C TYR A 174 6.70 -6.60 -13.65
N PRO A 175 6.00 -6.89 -14.77
CA PRO A 175 6.66 -7.22 -16.03
C PRO A 175 7.77 -6.22 -16.40
N GLU A 176 8.89 -6.77 -16.82
CA GLU A 176 10.09 -6.05 -17.22
C GLU A 176 10.29 -6.13 -18.74
N LEU A 177 10.97 -5.15 -19.31
CA LEU A 177 11.34 -5.20 -20.73
C LEU A 177 12.17 -6.47 -21.01
N GLY A 178 11.65 -7.28 -21.93
CA GLY A 178 12.19 -8.59 -22.30
C GLY A 178 11.28 -9.75 -21.91
N ASP A 179 10.36 -9.55 -20.98
CA ASP A 179 9.42 -10.59 -20.56
C ASP A 179 8.40 -10.88 -21.68
N PRO A 180 7.94 -12.13 -21.84
CA PRO A 180 6.94 -12.49 -22.85
C PRO A 180 5.68 -11.62 -22.81
N GLU A 181 5.24 -11.25 -21.61
CA GLU A 181 4.05 -10.40 -21.37
C GLU A 181 4.23 -8.96 -21.87
N THR A 182 5.47 -8.53 -22.16
CA THR A 182 5.81 -7.18 -22.61
C THR A 182 6.10 -7.07 -24.09
N GLN A 183 5.82 -8.10 -24.90
CA GLN A 183 6.09 -8.07 -26.35
C GLN A 183 5.39 -6.92 -27.06
N GLY A 184 4.13 -6.64 -26.70
CA GLY A 184 3.35 -5.53 -27.23
C GLY A 184 3.67 -4.17 -26.59
N SER A 185 2.73 -3.23 -26.74
CA SER A 185 2.72 -1.98 -25.99
C SER A 185 2.37 -2.25 -24.53
N PHE A 186 3.20 -1.77 -23.61
CA PHE A 186 3.07 -2.01 -22.17
C PHE A 186 3.48 -0.75 -21.39
N SER A 187 2.81 -0.46 -20.28
CA SER A 187 3.17 0.62 -19.37
C SER A 187 3.90 0.06 -18.16
N LYS A 188 5.14 0.51 -17.92
CA LYS A 188 5.89 0.10 -16.73
C LYS A 188 5.34 0.76 -15.47
N ILE A 189 5.01 2.04 -15.59
CA ILE A 189 4.42 2.85 -14.53
C ILE A 189 3.20 3.57 -15.06
N VAL A 190 2.16 3.67 -14.24
CA VAL A 190 0.99 4.51 -14.51
C VAL A 190 0.70 5.37 -13.30
N TYR A 191 0.61 6.67 -13.51
CA TYR A 191 0.02 7.59 -12.54
C TYR A 191 -1.44 7.81 -12.87
N TYR A 192 -2.30 7.61 -11.87
CA TYR A 192 -3.71 7.94 -11.94
C TYR A 192 -3.92 9.28 -11.22
N VAL A 193 -4.58 10.21 -11.91
CA VAL A 193 -4.88 11.54 -11.38
C VAL A 193 -6.39 11.63 -11.17
N TYR A 194 -6.79 11.83 -9.92
CA TYR A 194 -8.19 11.95 -9.51
C TYR A 194 -8.48 13.36 -9.02
N SER A 195 -9.70 13.85 -9.19
CA SER A 195 -10.23 14.94 -8.37
C SER A 195 -10.50 14.46 -6.95
N THR A 196 -10.53 15.37 -5.98
CA THR A 196 -10.78 15.07 -4.57
C THR A 196 -12.20 15.40 -4.13
N LYS A 197 -12.75 14.58 -3.22
CA LYS A 197 -13.95 14.91 -2.44
C LYS A 197 -13.60 15.86 -1.28
N PRO A 198 -14.59 16.50 -0.63
CA PRO A 198 -14.37 17.32 0.56
C PRO A 198 -13.68 16.59 1.72
N ASP A 199 -13.88 15.27 1.84
CA ASP A 199 -13.22 14.41 2.84
C ASP A 199 -11.77 14.03 2.46
N GLY A 200 -11.30 14.44 1.28
CA GLY A 200 -9.97 14.16 0.73
C GLY A 200 -9.85 12.83 -0.01
N SER A 201 -10.92 12.03 -0.11
CA SER A 201 -10.92 10.77 -0.87
C SER A 201 -11.00 11.01 -2.38
N ASP A 202 -10.63 9.99 -3.17
CA ASP A 202 -10.72 10.01 -4.63
C ASP A 202 -12.18 10.19 -5.08
N LYS A 203 -12.39 11.01 -6.12
CA LYS A 203 -13.69 11.24 -6.74
C LYS A 203 -13.72 10.76 -8.19
N ASP A 204 -13.33 11.61 -9.15
CA ASP A 204 -13.41 11.32 -10.58
C ASP A 204 -11.99 11.13 -11.13
N GLN A 205 -11.73 10.05 -11.88
CA GLN A 205 -10.46 9.88 -12.58
C GLN A 205 -10.37 10.90 -13.72
N LEU A 206 -9.48 11.87 -13.60
CA LEU A 206 -9.30 12.95 -14.57
C LEU A 206 -8.53 12.48 -15.79
N TYR A 207 -7.39 11.81 -15.58
CA TYR A 207 -6.56 11.25 -16.63
C TYR A 207 -5.49 10.31 -16.04
N ARG A 208 -4.76 9.63 -16.93
CA ARG A 208 -3.63 8.78 -16.58
C ARG A 208 -2.36 9.26 -17.28
N LEU A 209 -1.23 9.12 -16.61
CA LEU A 209 0.10 9.37 -17.17
C LEU A 209 0.85 8.04 -17.21
N HIS A 210 1.12 7.55 -18.41
CA HIS A 210 1.72 6.25 -18.66
C HIS A 210 3.19 6.42 -19.00
N VAL A 211 4.07 5.78 -18.24
CA VAL A 211 5.45 5.52 -18.66
C VAL A 211 5.41 4.30 -19.58
N LEU A 212 5.20 4.59 -20.87
CA LEU A 212 4.89 3.60 -21.91
C LEU A 212 6.17 3.13 -22.60
N LYS A 213 6.28 1.82 -22.85
CA LYS A 213 7.36 1.25 -23.65
C LYS A 213 7.44 1.94 -25.00
N PHE A 214 8.63 2.38 -25.37
CA PHE A 214 8.90 2.93 -26.68
C PHE A 214 9.36 1.83 -27.64
N HIS A 215 8.70 1.72 -28.79
CA HIS A 215 9.09 0.79 -29.84
C HIS A 215 10.22 1.42 -30.67
N LYS A 216 11.47 1.11 -30.29
CA LYS A 216 12.65 1.61 -31.01
C LYS A 216 12.61 1.14 -32.46
N PHE A 217 12.59 2.10 -33.38
CA PHE A 217 12.71 1.88 -34.82
C PHE A 217 14.16 2.05 -35.31
N ASP A 218 15.03 2.64 -34.49
CA ASP A 218 16.46 2.82 -34.74
C ASP A 218 17.25 2.71 -33.42
N ASN A 219 18.49 2.22 -33.53
CA ASN A 219 19.45 2.09 -32.43
C ASN A 219 19.96 3.44 -31.91
N SER A 220 19.72 4.55 -32.61
CA SER A 220 20.05 5.90 -32.13
C SER A 220 19.16 6.36 -30.96
N VAL A 221 17.99 5.74 -30.76
CA VAL A 221 17.07 6.07 -29.68
C VAL A 221 17.59 5.54 -28.35
N LYS A 222 17.95 6.47 -27.45
CA LYS A 222 18.63 6.17 -26.18
C LYS A 222 17.70 5.87 -25.01
N PHE A 223 16.39 6.01 -25.16
CA PHE A 223 15.40 5.80 -24.09
C PHE A 223 14.53 4.57 -24.37
N ASP A 224 14.02 3.96 -23.30
CA ASP A 224 13.22 2.74 -23.35
C ASP A 224 11.72 3.00 -23.13
N TYR A 225 11.41 4.10 -22.46
CA TYR A 225 10.04 4.53 -22.18
C TYR A 225 9.84 6.01 -22.48
N VAL A 226 8.59 6.38 -22.76
CA VAL A 226 8.14 7.75 -22.95
C VAL A 226 6.85 7.99 -22.18
N MET A 227 6.68 9.19 -21.64
CA MET A 227 5.44 9.58 -20.98
C MET A 227 4.32 9.74 -22.02
N THR A 228 3.15 9.20 -21.73
CA THR A 228 1.94 9.37 -22.53
C THR A 228 0.78 9.73 -21.62
N LYS A 229 0.14 10.87 -21.88
CA LYS A 229 -1.09 11.27 -21.19
C LYS A 229 -2.28 10.60 -21.88
N ARG A 230 -3.18 10.01 -21.09
CA ARG A 230 -4.43 9.41 -21.57
C ARG A 230 -5.61 10.00 -20.84
N LEU A 231 -6.55 10.55 -21.59
CA LEU A 231 -7.83 11.05 -21.13
C LEU A 231 -8.92 10.10 -21.64
N GLU A 232 -9.64 9.47 -20.73
CA GLU A 232 -10.80 8.66 -21.08
C GLU A 232 -12.08 9.46 -20.87
N THR A 233 -12.95 9.44 -21.87
CA THR A 233 -14.34 9.85 -21.77
C THR A 233 -15.24 8.61 -21.87
N ALA A 234 -16.56 8.82 -21.79
CA ALA A 234 -17.54 7.76 -22.00
C ALA A 234 -17.46 7.15 -23.42
N THR A 235 -17.11 7.97 -24.41
CA THR A 235 -17.15 7.59 -25.84
C THR A 235 -15.77 7.40 -26.46
N ASP A 236 -14.72 7.99 -25.89
CA ASP A 236 -13.41 8.08 -26.52
C ASP A 236 -12.26 7.91 -25.51
N GLU A 237 -11.12 7.47 -26.00
CA GLU A 237 -9.82 7.65 -25.33
C GLU A 237 -8.97 8.59 -26.19
N VAL A 238 -8.56 9.71 -25.62
CA VAL A 238 -7.60 10.64 -26.22
C VAL A 238 -6.25 10.42 -25.57
N SER A 239 -5.23 10.11 -26.37
CA SER A 239 -3.87 9.92 -25.89
C SER A 239 -2.89 10.86 -26.58
N GLY A 240 -1.88 11.33 -25.85
CA GLY A 240 -0.78 12.07 -26.43
C GLY A 240 0.54 11.79 -25.75
N THR A 241 1.56 11.54 -26.55
CA THR A 241 2.95 11.32 -26.10
C THR A 241 3.61 12.65 -25.78
N LEU A 242 4.39 12.67 -24.70
CA LEU A 242 5.18 13.80 -24.24
C LEU A 242 6.68 13.44 -24.34
N TYR A 243 7.29 13.71 -25.49
CA TYR A 243 8.68 13.31 -25.79
C TYR A 243 9.73 14.05 -24.95
N ALA A 244 9.35 15.16 -24.31
CA ALA A 244 10.18 15.82 -23.31
C ALA A 244 10.46 14.91 -22.09
N TYR A 245 9.62 13.90 -21.85
CA TYR A 245 9.67 13.02 -20.68
C TYR A 245 9.97 11.58 -21.09
N THR A 246 11.26 11.25 -21.10
CA THR A 246 11.75 9.91 -21.45
C THR A 246 12.51 9.27 -20.30
N TYR A 247 12.52 7.93 -20.30
CA TYR A 247 13.12 7.12 -19.24
C TYR A 247 13.81 5.87 -19.81
N ASN A 248 14.81 5.37 -19.10
CA ASN A 248 15.49 4.12 -19.41
C ASN A 248 14.86 2.95 -18.62
N LYS A 249 15.26 1.71 -18.94
CA LYS A 249 14.83 0.49 -18.25
C LYS A 249 14.91 0.63 -16.73
N LYS A 250 16.01 1.19 -16.23
CA LYS A 250 16.15 1.63 -14.84
C LYS A 250 15.62 3.05 -14.70
N ILE A 251 14.38 3.17 -14.25
CA ILE A 251 13.70 4.45 -14.09
C ILE A 251 14.26 5.19 -12.87
N ASP A 252 14.66 6.45 -13.07
CA ASP A 252 14.96 7.38 -11.97
C ASP A 252 13.64 7.91 -11.41
N TYR A 253 13.27 7.43 -10.22
CA TYR A 253 12.02 7.79 -9.56
C TYR A 253 11.98 9.24 -9.07
N THR A 254 13.14 9.82 -8.73
CA THR A 254 13.22 11.22 -8.32
C THR A 254 12.91 12.12 -9.51
N LYS A 255 13.55 11.84 -10.66
CA LYS A 255 13.24 12.52 -11.92
C LYS A 255 11.77 12.33 -12.31
N LEU A 256 11.28 11.09 -12.29
CA LEU A 256 9.90 10.78 -12.63
C LEU A 256 8.90 11.58 -11.77
N GLN A 257 9.09 11.64 -10.45
CA GLN A 257 8.18 12.38 -9.58
C GLN A 257 8.23 13.89 -9.86
N ALA A 258 9.41 14.44 -10.17
CA ALA A 258 9.55 15.84 -10.59
C ALA A 258 8.81 16.11 -11.90
N ASP A 259 8.99 15.25 -12.90
CA ASP A 259 8.31 15.34 -14.20
C ASP A 259 6.79 15.28 -14.04
N ILE A 260 6.27 14.38 -13.20
CA ILE A 260 4.82 14.29 -12.93
C ILE A 260 4.30 15.60 -12.34
N LYS A 261 4.98 16.15 -11.32
CA LYS A 261 4.60 17.46 -10.73
C LYS A 261 4.67 18.59 -11.74
N GLU A 262 5.61 18.53 -12.68
CA GLU A 262 5.68 19.48 -13.78
C GLU A 262 4.44 19.37 -14.67
N ILE A 263 4.11 18.16 -15.15
CA ILE A 263 2.94 17.90 -16.00
C ILE A 263 1.64 18.36 -15.34
N LEU A 264 1.51 18.15 -14.02
CA LEU A 264 0.33 18.55 -13.24
C LEU A 264 0.09 20.08 -13.24
N LYS A 265 1.11 20.91 -13.49
CA LYS A 265 0.97 22.38 -13.59
C LYS A 265 0.20 22.82 -14.84
N GLY A 266 -0.10 21.91 -15.77
CA GLY A 266 -1.02 22.17 -16.90
C GLY A 266 -0.39 22.85 -18.12
N ASN A 267 0.92 23.05 -18.15
CA ASN A 267 1.61 23.78 -19.24
C ASN A 267 2.02 22.91 -20.44
N TYR A 268 1.38 21.75 -20.67
CA TYR A 268 1.84 20.78 -21.67
C TYR A 268 0.77 20.41 -22.67
N GLU A 269 1.02 20.79 -23.92
CA GLU A 269 0.36 20.21 -25.08
C GLU A 269 1.15 18.97 -25.54
N PRO A 270 0.50 17.82 -25.75
CA PRO A 270 1.21 16.64 -26.23
C PRO A 270 1.76 16.83 -27.64
N ASP A 271 2.96 16.30 -27.88
CA ASP A 271 3.61 16.32 -29.21
C ASP A 271 2.80 15.55 -30.26
N THR A 272 1.98 14.62 -29.81
CA THR A 272 1.13 13.77 -30.65
C THR A 272 -0.26 13.70 -30.06
N LYS A 273 -1.27 13.49 -30.91
CA LYS A 273 -2.65 13.27 -30.48
C LYS A 273 -3.26 12.12 -31.25
N SER A 274 -3.78 11.13 -30.52
CA SER A 274 -4.57 10.02 -31.05
C SER A 274 -5.92 9.98 -30.36
N ILE A 275 -6.97 9.58 -31.09
CA ILE A 275 -8.33 9.44 -30.60
C ILE A 275 -8.82 8.05 -30.97
N ILE A 276 -9.23 7.27 -29.98
CA ILE A 276 -9.80 5.93 -30.16
C ILE A 276 -11.24 5.97 -29.68
N LYS A 277 -12.20 5.68 -30.58
CA LYS A 277 -13.61 5.53 -30.20
C LYS A 277 -13.80 4.22 -29.43
N LYS A 278 -14.43 4.29 -28.26
CA LYS A 278 -14.85 3.12 -27.51
C LYS A 278 -16.04 2.48 -28.23
N LYS A 279 -15.98 1.15 -28.41
CA LYS A 279 -17.07 0.37 -28.99
C LYS A 279 -18.12 0.05 -27.95
#